data_AF-A0AA39XQ03-F1
#
_entry.id   AF-A0AA39XQ03-F1
#
_cell.length_a   1.000
_cell.length_b   1.000
_cell.length_c   1.000
_cell.angle_alpha   90.00
_cell.angle_beta   90.00
_cell.angle_gamma   90.00
#
_symmetry.space_group_name_H-M   'P 1'
#
loop_
_entity.id
_entity.type
_entity.pdbx_description
1 polymer ?
#
loop_
_entity_poly.entity_id
_entity_poly.type
_entity_poly.pdbx_seq_one_letter_code
_entity_poly.pdbx_strand_id
1 'polypeptide(L)'
;MAPMLRGMGVAALAALPLASAHISMKHPVPFDTISLQQDRSPLTPEQYPCKFQTYSATERTELAVGQQYTLDFYPGNDAEIAAIGSTQGAAVHDGGSCQLSITYDKAPTAKSVFKVFHSIQGGCPGYNQKTSSFQYSIPKDLVNGEAILAWTWFPVSSYAPEMYMNCAPVTISGASDDTSAFDELPDIFVANLGYSTFDAGLSSVNSFLQSTVTQASLLAQGQLPQCLTQGEHVLEFPNPGTSLATGGSDVLYGGLAKPQGQCAGSSSKSGASSSGSSSSGSSSSSASSSTTVAKTSSAAGIFAEAPSSAPAVAAAPAAVTSAAQEVATSAVQATTLVTKVQTSAAAAAPAATQVGGVGEANSSCTDANDGQVICNGESQYGLCNRGYVYFQDVAAGMVCKNGKVVGAQ
;
A
#
# COMPACT_ATOMS: atom_id res chain seq x y z
N MET A 1 31.46 -48.54 37.62
CA MET A 1 30.65 -48.35 36.40
C MET A 1 29.61 -47.28 36.68
N ALA A 2 29.61 -46.17 35.93
CA ALA A 2 28.50 -45.20 35.86
C ALA A 2 28.78 -44.26 34.66
N PRO A 3 27.86 -44.11 33.69
CA PRO A 3 28.01 -43.11 32.64
C PRO A 3 27.46 -41.76 33.08
N MET A 4 27.99 -40.67 32.52
CA MET A 4 27.34 -39.36 32.53
C MET A 4 27.21 -38.84 31.09
N LEU A 5 26.06 -38.22 30.82
CA LEU A 5 25.54 -38.05 29.45
C LEU A 5 26.15 -36.83 28.74
N ARG A 6 26.20 -36.93 27.39
CA ARG A 6 26.32 -35.76 26.53
C ARG A 6 25.08 -34.87 26.68
N GLY A 7 25.24 -33.68 27.25
CA GLY A 7 24.25 -32.62 27.14
C GLY A 7 24.38 -31.91 25.78
N MET A 8 23.55 -32.26 24.80
CA MET A 8 23.41 -31.46 23.58
C MET A 8 22.49 -30.27 23.87
N GLY A 9 23.08 -29.08 24.02
CA GLY A 9 22.31 -27.85 24.18
C GLY A 9 21.58 -27.51 22.88
N VAL A 10 20.26 -27.64 22.88
CA VAL A 10 19.41 -27.13 21.79
C VAL A 10 19.33 -25.62 21.92
N ALA A 11 20.08 -24.89 21.09
CA ALA A 11 19.92 -23.45 20.95
C ALA A 11 18.56 -23.18 20.29
N ALA A 12 17.58 -22.76 21.08
CA ALA A 12 16.29 -22.31 20.57
C ALA A 12 16.50 -21.01 19.79
N LEU A 13 16.52 -21.10 18.46
CA LEU A 13 16.63 -19.95 17.58
C LEU A 13 15.30 -19.19 17.63
N ALA A 14 15.25 -18.17 18.49
CA ALA A 14 14.10 -17.29 18.60
C ALA A 14 13.94 -16.51 17.29
N ALA A 15 12.98 -16.92 16.46
CA ALA A 15 12.56 -16.13 15.32
C ALA A 15 12.01 -14.80 15.85
N LEU A 16 12.69 -13.70 15.54
CA LEU A 16 12.15 -12.37 15.80
C LEU A 16 10.84 -12.20 15.02
N PRO A 17 9.87 -11.43 15.54
CA PRO A 17 8.59 -11.27 14.87
C PRO A 17 8.78 -10.71 13.45
N LEU A 18 8.05 -11.30 12.50
CA LEU A 18 7.75 -10.65 11.21
C LEU A 18 7.22 -9.24 11.49
N ALA A 19 7.52 -8.28 10.61
CA ALA A 19 7.35 -6.86 10.88
C ALA A 19 5.86 -6.41 10.81
N SER A 20 5.07 -6.91 11.76
CA SER A 20 3.62 -6.78 11.90
C SER A 20 3.16 -5.35 12.21
N ALA A 21 4.08 -4.49 12.65
CA ALA A 21 3.84 -3.07 12.87
C ALA A 21 3.77 -2.23 11.58
N HIS A 22 3.88 -2.82 10.39
CA HIS A 22 3.61 -2.09 9.14
C HIS A 22 2.13 -2.20 8.73
N ILE A 23 1.76 -1.62 7.60
CA ILE A 23 0.36 -1.43 7.20
C ILE A 23 0.01 -2.27 5.97
N SER A 24 -1.27 -2.65 5.84
CA SER A 24 -1.78 -3.33 4.64
C SER A 24 -3.20 -2.87 4.29
N MET A 25 -3.51 -2.91 3.00
CA MET A 25 -4.78 -2.49 2.42
C MET A 25 -5.94 -3.33 2.97
N LYS A 26 -7.05 -2.65 3.27
CA LYS A 26 -8.30 -3.24 3.75
C LYS A 26 -9.39 -3.17 2.70
N HIS A 27 -9.56 -2.01 2.07
CA HIS A 27 -10.51 -1.78 0.99
C HIS A 27 -9.80 -1.10 -0.20
N PRO A 28 -9.98 -1.56 -1.45
CA PRO A 28 -10.65 -2.81 -1.84
C PRO A 28 -9.95 -4.05 -1.23
N VAL A 29 -10.69 -5.15 -1.06
CA VAL A 29 -10.18 -6.31 -0.31
C VAL A 29 -9.04 -6.98 -1.09
N PRO A 30 -7.80 -7.04 -0.56
CA PRO A 30 -6.67 -7.57 -1.32
C PRO A 30 -6.70 -9.10 -1.41
N PHE A 31 -6.09 -9.65 -2.46
CA PHE A 31 -5.66 -11.05 -2.50
C PHE A 31 -4.75 -11.35 -1.31
N ASP A 32 -4.61 -12.63 -0.95
CA ASP A 32 -3.62 -13.07 0.05
C ASP A 32 -3.79 -12.36 1.40
N THR A 33 -5.04 -11.98 1.76
CA THR A 33 -5.38 -11.08 2.88
C THR A 33 -4.82 -11.56 4.22
N ILE A 34 -4.85 -12.86 4.47
CA ILE A 34 -4.32 -13.47 5.71
C ILE A 34 -2.79 -13.30 5.76
N SER A 35 -2.10 -13.58 4.65
CA SER A 35 -0.66 -13.38 4.51
C SER A 35 -0.29 -11.90 4.68
N LEU A 36 -1.06 -10.99 4.09
CA LEU A 36 -0.91 -9.52 4.23
C LEU A 36 -1.25 -8.97 5.61
N GLN A 37 -1.92 -9.74 6.46
CA GLN A 37 -2.11 -9.40 7.87
C GLN A 37 -0.95 -9.91 8.75
N GLN A 38 -0.34 -11.04 8.39
CA GLN A 38 0.76 -11.69 9.11
C GLN A 38 2.13 -11.07 8.79
N ASP A 39 2.45 -10.87 7.50
CA ASP A 39 3.63 -10.16 7.03
C ASP A 39 3.24 -8.92 6.21
N ARG A 40 3.52 -7.77 6.81
CA ARG A 40 3.21 -6.43 6.30
C ARG A 40 4.45 -5.68 5.82
N SER A 41 5.62 -6.32 5.84
CA SER A 41 6.90 -5.70 5.44
C SER A 41 6.84 -5.11 4.02
N PRO A 42 7.72 -4.15 3.68
CA PRO A 42 7.89 -3.72 2.30
C PRO A 42 8.22 -4.88 1.36
N LEU A 43 8.18 -4.64 0.05
CA LEU A 43 8.59 -5.61 -0.95
C LEU A 43 10.12 -5.84 -0.92
N THR A 44 10.53 -7.10 -1.01
CA THR A 44 11.85 -7.43 -1.60
C THR A 44 11.76 -7.36 -3.14
N PRO A 45 12.89 -7.28 -3.88
CA PRO A 45 12.88 -7.30 -5.34
C PRO A 45 12.09 -8.47 -5.96
N GLU A 46 12.16 -9.65 -5.34
CA GLU A 46 11.51 -10.88 -5.78
C GLU A 46 10.00 -10.89 -5.50
N GLN A 47 9.55 -10.07 -4.54
CA GLN A 47 8.15 -9.92 -4.15
C GLN A 47 7.36 -8.95 -5.06
N TYR A 48 8.00 -8.29 -6.02
CA TYR A 48 7.31 -7.44 -6.99
C TYR A 48 6.71 -8.26 -8.16
N PRO A 49 5.43 -8.07 -8.53
CA PRO A 49 4.40 -7.21 -7.91
C PRO A 49 3.63 -7.94 -6.79
N CYS A 50 2.71 -7.24 -6.13
CA CYS A 50 1.65 -7.84 -5.28
C CYS A 50 2.10 -8.67 -4.04
N LYS A 51 3.38 -8.58 -3.65
CA LYS A 51 4.02 -9.21 -2.47
C LYS A 51 4.06 -10.75 -2.46
N PHE A 52 2.92 -11.42 -2.39
CA PHE A 52 2.85 -12.88 -2.22
C PHE A 52 2.53 -13.65 -3.51
N GLN A 53 1.86 -13.01 -4.46
CA GLN A 53 1.59 -13.54 -5.81
C GLN A 53 0.88 -14.91 -5.82
N THR A 54 0.21 -15.31 -4.74
CA THR A 54 -0.57 -16.57 -4.72
C THR A 54 -1.96 -16.35 -5.30
N TYR A 55 -2.42 -15.09 -5.29
CA TYR A 55 -3.71 -14.64 -5.84
C TYR A 55 -4.89 -15.44 -5.25
N SER A 56 -4.76 -15.81 -3.96
CA SER A 56 -5.76 -16.60 -3.25
C SER A 56 -7.10 -15.87 -3.21
N ALA A 57 -8.16 -16.63 -3.50
CA ALA A 57 -9.48 -16.07 -3.78
C ALA A 57 -10.04 -15.28 -2.59
N THR A 58 -10.49 -14.06 -2.88
CA THR A 58 -11.04 -13.09 -1.93
C THR A 58 -12.29 -12.43 -2.52
N GLU A 59 -12.95 -11.55 -1.78
CA GLU A 59 -14.09 -10.78 -2.27
C GLU A 59 -13.65 -9.82 -3.39
N ARG A 60 -14.25 -9.94 -4.57
CA ARG A 60 -14.02 -9.00 -5.67
C ARG A 60 -14.83 -7.72 -5.44
N THR A 61 -14.16 -6.58 -5.44
CA THR A 61 -14.82 -5.29 -5.22
C THR A 61 -15.43 -4.77 -6.53
N GLU A 62 -16.74 -4.48 -6.53
CA GLU A 62 -17.46 -3.93 -7.69
C GLU A 62 -17.28 -2.40 -7.77
N LEU A 63 -16.64 -1.94 -8.85
CA LEU A 63 -16.22 -0.56 -9.07
C LEU A 63 -16.93 0.04 -10.30
N ALA A 64 -17.65 1.14 -10.12
CA ALA A 64 -18.44 1.81 -11.16
C ALA A 64 -17.90 3.21 -11.46
N VAL A 65 -17.80 3.56 -12.76
CA VAL A 65 -17.33 4.86 -13.23
C VAL A 65 -18.15 6.02 -12.63
N GLY A 66 -17.43 7.05 -12.17
CA GLY A 66 -18.03 8.24 -11.55
C GLY A 66 -18.53 8.03 -10.12
N GLN A 67 -18.44 6.82 -9.54
CA GLN A 67 -18.67 6.61 -8.11
C GLN A 67 -17.40 6.87 -7.30
N GLN A 68 -17.60 7.25 -6.03
CA GLN A 68 -16.55 7.44 -5.03
C GLN A 68 -16.39 6.18 -4.19
N TYR A 69 -15.15 5.75 -4.00
CA TYR A 69 -14.76 4.60 -3.18
C TYR A 69 -13.74 5.02 -2.13
N THR A 70 -13.66 4.22 -1.06
CA THR A 70 -12.75 4.46 0.06
C THR A 70 -11.60 3.48 0.01
N LEU A 71 -10.37 4.02 -0.01
CA LEU A 71 -9.13 3.33 0.24
C LEU A 71 -8.90 3.32 1.76
N ASP A 72 -9.01 2.14 2.37
CA ASP A 72 -8.83 1.91 3.80
C ASP A 72 -7.67 0.96 4.08
N PHE A 73 -7.16 1.00 5.31
CA PHE A 73 -6.02 0.20 5.76
C PHE A 73 -6.24 -0.41 7.14
N TYR A 74 -5.67 -1.59 7.39
CA TYR A 74 -5.52 -2.13 8.74
C TYR A 74 -4.29 -1.48 9.42
N PRO A 75 -4.39 -0.82 10.60
CA PRO A 75 -5.46 -0.91 11.60
C PRO A 75 -5.78 0.44 12.32
N GLY A 76 -6.83 1.16 11.92
CA GLY A 76 -7.08 2.54 12.37
C GLY A 76 -7.71 2.73 13.75
N ASN A 77 -8.05 1.66 14.46
CA ASN A 77 -8.58 1.69 15.82
C ASN A 77 -8.40 0.35 16.56
N ASP A 78 -8.54 0.35 17.89
CA ASP A 78 -8.33 -0.80 18.79
C ASP A 78 -8.95 -2.13 18.30
N ALA A 79 -10.14 -2.10 17.71
CA ALA A 79 -10.79 -3.31 17.20
C ALA A 79 -10.09 -3.86 15.95
N GLU A 80 -9.56 -2.99 15.09
CA GLU A 80 -8.76 -3.38 13.93
C GLU A 80 -7.34 -3.79 14.33
N ILE A 81 -6.77 -3.19 15.39
CA ILE A 81 -5.48 -3.59 15.99
C ILE A 81 -5.60 -5.01 16.58
N ALA A 82 -6.68 -5.28 17.32
CA ALA A 82 -6.98 -6.59 17.86
C ALA A 82 -7.28 -7.63 16.77
N ALA A 83 -8.01 -7.26 15.71
CA ALA A 83 -8.36 -8.16 14.61
C ALA A 83 -7.13 -8.71 13.86
N ILE A 84 -6.01 -7.99 13.89
CA ILE A 84 -4.74 -8.40 13.23
C ILE A 84 -3.73 -9.02 14.20
N GLY A 85 -4.07 -9.13 15.50
CA GLY A 85 -3.16 -9.64 16.54
C GLY A 85 -2.01 -8.70 16.93
N SER A 86 -2.07 -7.41 16.55
CA SER A 86 -1.07 -6.41 16.93
C SER A 86 -1.35 -5.87 18.33
N THR A 87 -0.31 -5.34 18.98
CA THR A 87 -0.41 -4.58 20.24
C THR A 87 0.11 -3.15 20.12
N GLN A 88 0.51 -2.73 18.92
CA GLN A 88 1.17 -1.42 18.67
C GLN A 88 0.54 -0.66 17.49
N GLY A 89 -0.57 -1.15 16.94
CA GLY A 89 -1.16 -0.61 15.71
C GLY A 89 -0.31 -0.90 14.48
N ALA A 90 -0.23 0.08 13.58
CA ALA A 90 0.78 0.12 12.54
C ALA A 90 1.45 1.50 12.48
N ALA A 91 2.76 1.50 12.29
CA ALA A 91 3.53 2.64 11.87
C ALA A 91 3.07 3.07 10.47
N VAL A 92 2.73 4.36 10.36
CA VAL A 92 2.37 5.01 9.10
C VAL A 92 3.55 5.76 8.48
N HIS A 93 4.74 5.71 9.13
CA HIS A 93 6.00 6.33 8.70
C HIS A 93 5.84 7.78 8.21
N ASP A 94 5.06 8.55 8.97
CA ASP A 94 4.62 9.92 8.70
C ASP A 94 4.03 10.16 7.30
N GLY A 95 3.40 9.10 6.78
CA GLY A 95 2.65 9.07 5.54
C GLY A 95 3.58 8.87 4.36
N GLY A 96 3.64 9.88 3.49
CA GLY A 96 4.31 9.80 2.19
C GLY A 96 3.31 9.76 1.06
N SER A 97 3.64 9.03 -0.01
CA SER A 97 2.91 9.09 -1.27
C SER A 97 2.49 7.72 -1.76
N CYS A 98 1.28 7.64 -2.32
CA CYS A 98 0.65 6.40 -2.78
C CYS A 98 0.16 6.52 -4.23
N GLN A 99 0.15 5.42 -4.98
CA GLN A 99 -0.59 5.32 -6.25
C GLN A 99 -1.67 4.24 -6.18
N LEU A 100 -2.77 4.47 -6.90
CA LEU A 100 -3.72 3.44 -7.29
C LEU A 100 -3.61 3.21 -8.80
N SER A 101 -3.36 1.96 -9.17
CA SER A 101 -3.13 1.56 -10.56
C SER A 101 -3.96 0.33 -10.93
N ILE A 102 -4.34 0.21 -12.19
CA ILE A 102 -5.10 -0.94 -12.73
C ILE A 102 -4.23 -1.77 -13.69
N THR A 103 -4.34 -3.08 -13.63
CA THR A 103 -3.98 -3.98 -14.73
C THR A 103 -5.13 -4.94 -15.04
N TYR A 104 -5.19 -5.44 -16.29
CA TYR A 104 -6.15 -6.45 -16.73
C TYR A 104 -5.54 -7.86 -16.83
N ASP A 105 -4.26 -8.00 -16.49
CA ASP A 105 -3.61 -9.30 -16.32
C ASP A 105 -4.23 -10.06 -15.13
N LYS A 106 -4.74 -11.28 -15.38
CA LYS A 106 -5.47 -12.06 -14.35
C LYS A 106 -4.60 -12.62 -13.22
N ALA A 107 -3.28 -12.71 -13.44
CA ALA A 107 -2.28 -13.11 -12.47
C ALA A 107 -0.98 -12.34 -12.77
N PRO A 108 -0.82 -11.12 -12.22
CA PRO A 108 0.27 -10.23 -12.59
C PRO A 108 1.67 -10.78 -12.29
N THR A 109 2.64 -10.31 -13.07
CA THR A 109 4.05 -10.67 -13.00
C THR A 109 4.91 -9.41 -13.01
N ALA A 110 6.23 -9.54 -12.85
CA ALA A 110 7.16 -8.40 -12.99
C ALA A 110 7.14 -7.74 -14.39
N LYS A 111 6.44 -8.34 -15.38
CA LYS A 111 6.22 -7.78 -16.74
C LYS A 111 4.84 -7.18 -16.97
N SER A 112 3.93 -7.30 -16.01
CA SER A 112 2.57 -6.80 -16.13
C SER A 112 2.54 -5.28 -16.09
N VAL A 113 1.87 -4.66 -17.05
CA VAL A 113 1.71 -3.20 -17.10
C VAL A 113 0.56 -2.83 -16.17
N PHE A 114 0.87 -2.04 -15.14
CA PHE A 114 -0.11 -1.38 -14.29
C PHE A 114 -0.17 0.11 -14.67
N LYS A 115 -1.38 0.63 -14.87
CA LYS A 115 -1.65 2.02 -15.27
C LYS A 115 -2.17 2.85 -14.11
N VAL A 116 -1.51 3.96 -13.81
CA VAL A 116 -1.89 4.90 -12.74
C VAL A 116 -3.13 5.67 -13.15
N PHE A 117 -4.18 5.59 -12.33
CA PHE A 117 -5.39 6.39 -12.50
C PHE A 117 -5.57 7.43 -11.39
N HIS A 118 -5.00 7.18 -10.20
CA HIS A 118 -5.04 8.10 -9.06
C HIS A 118 -3.73 8.06 -8.28
N SER A 119 -3.28 9.22 -7.78
CA SER A 119 -2.15 9.34 -6.85
C SER A 119 -2.50 10.24 -5.66
N ILE A 120 -1.88 9.95 -4.52
CA ILE A 120 -1.96 10.74 -3.28
C ILE A 120 -0.54 11.14 -2.91
N GLN A 121 -0.26 12.43 -2.77
CA GLN A 121 1.05 12.95 -2.37
C GLN A 121 0.96 13.66 -1.02
N GLY A 122 1.49 13.03 0.02
CA GLY A 122 1.47 13.51 1.40
C GLY A 122 0.40 12.82 2.24
N GLY A 123 0.76 12.41 3.46
CA GLY A 123 -0.15 11.86 4.47
C GLY A 123 -0.80 10.50 4.16
N CYS A 124 -0.49 9.84 3.04
CA CYS A 124 -0.97 8.47 2.78
C CYS A 124 0.07 7.44 3.24
N PRO A 125 -0.32 6.37 3.97
CA PRO A 125 -1.68 5.94 4.35
C PRO A 125 -2.14 6.47 5.72
N GLY A 126 -1.39 7.39 6.32
CA GLY A 126 -1.72 8.02 7.60
C GLY A 126 -0.69 9.08 7.98
N TYR A 127 -0.83 9.66 9.17
CA TYR A 127 0.13 10.63 9.71
C TYR A 127 0.12 10.60 11.25
N ASN A 128 1.22 10.95 11.92
CA ASN A 128 1.35 10.95 13.38
C ASN A 128 0.86 9.64 14.03
N GLN A 129 1.34 8.50 13.53
CA GLN A 129 1.01 7.14 13.99
C GLN A 129 -0.49 6.77 13.95
N LYS A 130 -1.29 7.49 13.16
CA LYS A 130 -2.71 7.19 12.91
C LYS A 130 -2.97 6.96 11.43
N THR A 131 -3.63 5.86 11.09
CA THR A 131 -4.06 5.59 9.70
C THR A 131 -5.22 6.52 9.30
N SER A 132 -5.36 6.73 7.99
CA SER A 132 -6.40 7.57 7.38
C SER A 132 -7.12 6.82 6.27
N SER A 133 -8.38 7.18 6.04
CA SER A 133 -9.18 6.75 4.88
C SER A 133 -9.07 7.79 3.76
N PHE A 134 -8.94 7.35 2.51
CA PHE A 134 -8.83 8.24 1.34
C PHE A 134 -9.93 7.95 0.33
N GLN A 135 -10.47 8.99 -0.30
CA GLN A 135 -11.49 8.82 -1.34
C GLN A 135 -10.88 8.86 -2.73
N TYR A 136 -11.20 7.88 -3.57
CA TYR A 136 -10.83 7.82 -4.98
C TYR A 136 -12.05 7.63 -5.89
N SER A 137 -11.96 8.14 -7.11
CA SER A 137 -12.97 7.96 -8.16
C SER A 137 -12.54 6.89 -9.15
N ILE A 138 -13.50 6.24 -9.82
CA ILE A 138 -13.22 5.39 -10.99
C ILE A 138 -13.37 6.25 -12.26
N PRO A 139 -12.28 6.58 -12.99
CA PRO A 139 -12.37 7.39 -14.19
C PRO A 139 -12.85 6.57 -15.40
N LYS A 140 -13.51 7.25 -16.33
CA LYS A 140 -13.99 6.70 -17.61
C LYS A 140 -12.87 6.21 -18.57
N ASP A 141 -11.62 6.49 -18.23
CA ASP A 141 -10.43 6.16 -19.05
C ASP A 141 -9.94 4.72 -18.79
N LEU A 142 -10.62 3.99 -17.89
CA LEU A 142 -10.46 2.55 -17.68
C LEU A 142 -11.37 1.75 -18.64
N VAL A 143 -11.22 0.42 -18.61
CA VAL A 143 -11.97 -0.55 -19.42
C VAL A 143 -12.90 -1.40 -18.53
N ASN A 144 -14.06 -1.82 -19.03
CA ASN A 144 -14.99 -2.70 -18.33
C ASN A 144 -14.42 -4.11 -18.11
N GLY A 145 -14.86 -4.79 -17.05
CA GLY A 145 -14.59 -6.22 -16.79
C GLY A 145 -13.75 -6.51 -15.55
N GLU A 146 -13.27 -7.77 -15.44
CA GLU A 146 -12.36 -8.18 -14.35
C GLU A 146 -11.01 -7.48 -14.50
N ALA A 147 -10.54 -6.88 -13.41
CA ALA A 147 -9.24 -6.20 -13.32
C ALA A 147 -8.59 -6.46 -11.96
N ILE A 148 -7.35 -6.00 -11.81
CA ILE A 148 -6.62 -5.98 -10.54
C ILE A 148 -6.19 -4.55 -10.24
N LEU A 149 -6.63 -4.05 -9.09
CA LEU A 149 -6.19 -2.77 -8.53
C LEU A 149 -4.97 -3.01 -7.65
N ALA A 150 -3.89 -2.30 -7.92
CA ALA A 150 -2.71 -2.22 -7.06
C ALA A 150 -2.68 -0.89 -6.32
N TRP A 151 -2.59 -0.96 -4.99
CA TRP A 151 -2.10 0.14 -4.15
C TRP A 151 -0.59 0.00 -4.02
N THR A 152 0.16 1.07 -4.27
CA THR A 152 1.56 1.21 -3.89
C THR A 152 1.75 2.36 -2.92
N TRP A 153 2.77 2.28 -2.07
CA TRP A 153 3.13 3.32 -1.11
C TRP A 153 4.65 3.43 -0.91
N PHE A 154 5.11 4.67 -0.80
CA PHE A 154 6.48 5.08 -0.51
C PHE A 154 6.46 5.94 0.77
N PRO A 155 6.98 5.44 1.90
CA PRO A 155 6.98 6.14 3.19
C PRO A 155 7.91 7.36 3.23
N VAL A 156 7.70 8.24 4.21
CA VAL A 156 8.62 9.35 4.54
C VAL A 156 9.74 8.83 5.44
N SER A 157 9.37 8.35 6.63
CA SER A 157 10.31 8.08 7.74
C SER A 157 10.50 6.59 8.01
N SER A 158 11.00 5.87 7.01
CA SER A 158 11.29 4.42 7.06
C SER A 158 12.74 4.07 7.42
N TYR A 159 13.65 5.05 7.53
CA TYR A 159 15.12 4.91 7.66
C TYR A 159 15.84 4.21 6.48
N ALA A 160 15.21 3.21 5.85
CA ALA A 160 15.68 2.55 4.62
C ALA A 160 14.74 2.87 3.45
N PRO A 161 15.19 2.74 2.18
CA PRO A 161 14.32 2.91 1.02
C PRO A 161 13.30 1.76 0.96
N GLU A 162 12.01 2.09 1.03
CA GLU A 162 10.93 1.10 1.03
C GLU A 162 9.91 1.34 -0.08
N MET A 163 9.28 0.25 -0.52
CA MET A 163 8.12 0.26 -1.41
C MET A 163 7.15 -0.83 -0.95
N TYR A 164 5.90 -0.45 -0.71
CA TYR A 164 4.82 -1.39 -0.39
C TYR A 164 3.93 -1.57 -1.63
N MET A 165 3.37 -2.76 -1.79
CA MET A 165 2.37 -3.04 -2.83
C MET A 165 1.38 -4.09 -2.36
N ASN A 166 0.07 -3.80 -2.42
CA ASN A 166 -0.99 -4.80 -2.24
C ASN A 166 -1.92 -4.75 -3.45
N CYS A 167 -2.47 -5.91 -3.83
CA CYS A 167 -3.30 -6.04 -5.03
C CYS A 167 -4.66 -6.65 -4.68
N ALA A 168 -5.73 -6.13 -5.26
CA ALA A 168 -7.11 -6.58 -5.04
C ALA A 168 -7.81 -6.93 -6.37
N PRO A 169 -8.61 -8.01 -6.43
CA PRO A 169 -9.50 -8.25 -7.55
C PRO A 169 -10.63 -7.22 -7.55
N VAL A 170 -10.89 -6.63 -8.72
CA VAL A 170 -11.99 -5.68 -8.92
C VAL A 170 -12.78 -6.02 -10.18
N THR A 171 -14.04 -5.60 -10.25
CA THR A 171 -14.80 -5.54 -11.50
C THR A 171 -15.03 -4.07 -11.83
N ILE A 172 -14.69 -3.64 -13.04
CA ILE A 172 -14.91 -2.26 -13.51
C ILE A 172 -16.16 -2.24 -14.39
N SER A 173 -17.03 -1.24 -14.18
CA SER A 173 -18.30 -1.08 -14.89
C SER A 173 -18.62 0.38 -15.24
N GLY A 174 -19.35 0.60 -16.34
CA GLY A 174 -19.68 1.94 -16.84
C GLY A 174 -18.51 2.68 -17.52
N ALA A 175 -17.45 1.96 -17.84
CA ALA A 175 -16.23 2.45 -18.49
C ALA A 175 -16.25 2.17 -20.01
N SER A 176 -15.10 2.33 -20.65
CA SER A 176 -14.90 1.97 -22.06
C SER A 176 -14.88 0.45 -22.27
N ASP A 177 -15.18 -0.02 -23.49
CA ASP A 177 -14.80 -1.37 -23.95
C ASP A 177 -13.52 -1.34 -24.82
N ASP A 178 -13.04 -0.14 -25.15
CA ASP A 178 -11.83 0.15 -25.94
C ASP A 178 -10.67 0.59 -25.02
N THR A 179 -9.45 0.13 -25.29
CA THR A 179 -8.27 0.33 -24.44
C THR A 179 -7.53 1.65 -24.66
N SER A 180 -7.81 2.42 -25.72
CA SER A 180 -6.96 3.55 -26.13
C SER A 180 -6.76 4.62 -25.05
N ALA A 181 -7.81 4.89 -24.26
CA ALA A 181 -7.73 5.83 -23.14
C ALA A 181 -6.92 5.28 -21.95
N PHE A 182 -6.91 3.96 -21.75
CA PHE A 182 -6.16 3.25 -20.72
C PHE A 182 -4.67 3.14 -21.09
N ASP A 183 -4.38 2.84 -22.36
CA ASP A 183 -3.02 2.69 -22.87
C ASP A 183 -2.21 4.00 -22.80
N GLU A 184 -2.89 5.15 -22.88
CA GLU A 184 -2.31 6.50 -22.73
C GLU A 184 -2.06 6.94 -21.26
N LEU A 185 -2.61 6.23 -20.26
CA LEU A 185 -2.34 6.51 -18.84
C LEU A 185 -0.87 6.26 -18.49
N PRO A 186 -0.33 6.89 -17.44
CA PRO A 186 1.02 6.60 -16.96
C PRO A 186 1.20 5.17 -16.49
N ASP A 187 2.35 4.58 -16.78
CA ASP A 187 2.77 3.33 -16.14
C ASP A 187 3.13 3.58 -14.66
N ILE A 188 2.91 2.57 -13.81
CA ILE A 188 3.14 2.62 -12.36
C ILE A 188 4.58 3.03 -12.00
N PHE A 189 4.71 3.85 -10.96
CA PHE A 189 6.01 4.20 -10.39
C PHE A 189 6.55 3.08 -9.49
N VAL A 190 7.78 2.64 -9.77
CA VAL A 190 8.53 1.62 -9.04
C VAL A 190 9.88 2.21 -8.63
N ALA A 191 10.21 2.09 -7.34
CA ALA A 191 11.46 2.59 -6.76
C ALA A 191 11.84 1.79 -5.52
N ASN A 192 13.00 2.09 -4.94
CA ASN A 192 13.48 1.62 -3.63
C ASN A 192 13.79 0.12 -3.50
N LEU A 193 13.30 -0.73 -4.41
CA LEU A 193 13.53 -2.17 -4.41
C LEU A 193 15.02 -2.52 -4.55
N GLY A 194 15.60 -3.12 -3.51
CA GLY A 194 16.96 -3.67 -3.51
C GLY A 194 18.03 -2.81 -2.83
N TYR A 195 17.65 -1.74 -2.13
CA TYR A 195 18.58 -0.89 -1.38
C TYR A 195 18.43 -1.07 0.14
N SER A 196 19.57 -1.13 0.86
CA SER A 196 19.58 -1.29 2.33
C SER A 196 19.59 0.03 3.11
N THR A 197 20.03 1.13 2.48
CA THR A 197 20.03 2.49 3.03
C THR A 197 19.87 3.50 1.88
N PHE A 198 19.45 4.73 2.20
CA PHE A 198 19.36 5.81 1.21
C PHE A 198 20.75 6.18 0.63
N ASP A 199 21.83 6.15 1.42
CA ASP A 199 23.20 6.38 0.92
C ASP A 199 23.67 5.31 -0.08
N ALA A 200 23.37 4.04 0.19
CA ALA A 200 23.70 2.94 -0.71
C ALA A 200 22.89 3.05 -2.01
N GLY A 201 21.58 3.32 -1.90
CA GLY A 201 20.71 3.58 -3.04
C GLY A 201 21.18 4.77 -3.87
N LEU A 202 21.54 5.89 -3.23
CA LEU A 202 22.04 7.10 -3.88
C LEU A 202 23.32 6.81 -4.68
N SER A 203 24.24 6.06 -4.07
CA SER A 203 25.46 5.60 -4.71
C SER A 203 25.18 4.71 -5.93
N SER A 204 24.15 3.86 -5.88
CA SER A 204 23.71 3.02 -7.00
C SER A 204 23.04 3.80 -8.13
N VAL A 205 22.19 4.81 -7.82
CA VAL A 205 21.46 5.57 -8.85
C VAL A 205 22.25 6.74 -9.46
N ASN A 206 23.36 7.16 -8.85
CA ASN A 206 24.13 8.33 -9.28
C ASN A 206 24.64 8.25 -10.74
N SER A 207 24.98 7.05 -11.24
CA SER A 207 25.35 6.81 -12.64
C SER A 207 24.17 6.89 -13.62
N PHE A 208 22.93 6.84 -13.12
CA PHE A 208 21.68 6.82 -13.88
C PHE A 208 20.91 8.14 -13.85
N LEU A 209 21.42 9.19 -13.20
CA LEU A 209 20.77 10.52 -13.11
C LEU A 209 20.50 11.20 -14.48
N GLN A 210 21.17 10.74 -15.55
CA GLN A 210 20.98 11.19 -16.93
C GLN A 210 20.39 10.09 -17.83
N SER A 211 19.85 9.01 -17.26
CA SER A 211 19.31 7.89 -18.03
C SER A 211 17.99 8.26 -18.71
N THR A 212 17.94 8.09 -20.03
CA THR A 212 16.72 8.23 -20.84
C THR A 212 15.90 6.94 -20.92
N VAL A 213 16.33 5.87 -20.23
CA VAL A 213 15.63 4.59 -20.15
C VAL A 213 14.45 4.73 -19.19
N THR A 214 13.23 4.56 -19.69
CA THR A 214 12.02 4.68 -18.86
C THR A 214 11.77 3.42 -18.04
N GLN A 215 11.11 3.56 -16.88
CA GLN A 215 10.72 2.44 -16.03
C GLN A 215 9.93 1.38 -16.81
N ALA A 216 8.96 1.81 -17.62
CA ALA A 216 8.18 0.97 -18.53
C ALA A 216 9.05 0.03 -19.38
N SER A 217 10.12 0.55 -19.97
CA SER A 217 11.00 -0.22 -20.85
C SER A 217 11.80 -1.30 -20.12
N LEU A 218 12.05 -1.12 -18.81
CA LEU A 218 12.69 -2.11 -17.95
C LEU A 218 11.68 -3.12 -17.42
N LEU A 219 10.53 -2.66 -16.94
CA LEU A 219 9.44 -3.51 -16.44
C LEU A 219 8.92 -4.45 -17.53
N ALA A 220 8.72 -3.99 -18.76
CA ALA A 220 8.36 -4.85 -19.90
C ALA A 220 9.39 -5.97 -20.18
N GLN A 221 10.67 -5.77 -19.84
CA GLN A 221 11.70 -6.79 -19.91
C GLN A 221 11.73 -7.71 -18.68
N GLY A 222 11.07 -7.33 -17.59
CA GLY A 222 11.10 -7.99 -16.27
C GLY A 222 12.25 -7.50 -15.39
N GLN A 223 12.75 -6.29 -15.64
CA GLN A 223 13.85 -5.67 -14.89
C GLN A 223 13.31 -4.54 -14.02
N LEU A 224 13.74 -4.48 -12.76
CA LEU A 224 13.40 -3.38 -11.86
C LEU A 224 14.25 -2.14 -12.17
N PRO A 225 13.68 -0.93 -12.18
CA PRO A 225 14.42 0.30 -12.44
C PRO A 225 15.38 0.64 -11.29
N GLN A 226 16.57 1.17 -11.62
CA GLN A 226 17.43 1.81 -10.62
C GLN A 226 16.89 3.20 -10.26
N CYS A 227 15.83 3.24 -9.47
CA CYS A 227 15.13 4.46 -9.05
C CYS A 227 14.98 4.51 -7.52
N LEU A 228 15.24 5.68 -6.93
CA LEU A 228 15.28 5.91 -5.48
C LEU A 228 14.43 7.14 -5.11
N THR A 229 13.61 7.04 -4.06
CA THR A 229 12.94 8.21 -3.46
C THR A 229 13.88 8.95 -2.51
N GLN A 230 13.65 10.24 -2.26
CA GLN A 230 14.36 10.92 -1.17
C GLN A 230 13.70 10.55 0.15
N GLY A 231 14.46 9.91 1.06
CA GLY A 231 14.00 9.59 2.40
C GLY A 231 13.78 10.85 3.24
N GLU A 232 12.90 10.76 4.24
CA GLU A 232 12.45 11.88 5.07
C GLU A 232 11.77 13.02 4.27
N HIS A 233 11.30 12.73 3.05
CA HIS A 233 10.51 13.64 2.21
C HIS A 233 9.29 12.96 1.57
N VAL A 234 8.26 13.75 1.27
CA VAL A 234 7.09 13.29 0.51
C VAL A 234 7.44 13.20 -0.98
N LEU A 235 7.31 12.02 -1.58
CA LEU A 235 7.59 11.79 -2.99
C LEU A 235 6.65 12.58 -3.92
N GLU A 236 7.23 13.39 -4.81
CA GLU A 236 6.55 13.91 -6.00
C GLU A 236 6.55 12.82 -7.09
N PHE A 237 5.38 12.31 -7.49
CA PHE A 237 5.32 11.33 -8.56
C PHE A 237 5.64 12.02 -9.90
N PRO A 238 6.61 11.51 -10.69
CA PRO A 238 6.91 12.08 -12.01
C PRO A 238 5.70 12.10 -12.95
N ASN A 239 4.78 11.13 -12.80
CA ASN A 239 3.50 11.07 -13.48
C ASN A 239 2.41 10.58 -12.50
N PRO A 240 1.54 11.47 -11.96
CA PRO A 240 0.55 11.13 -10.93
C PRO A 240 -0.78 10.55 -11.48
N GLY A 241 -0.86 10.22 -12.78
CA GLY A 241 -2.12 9.82 -13.43
C GLY A 241 -2.99 11.00 -13.84
N THR A 242 -4.30 10.75 -13.98
CA THR A 242 -5.32 11.75 -14.31
C THR A 242 -5.99 12.37 -13.09
N SER A 243 -5.80 11.80 -11.90
CA SER A 243 -6.32 12.30 -10.61
C SER A 243 -5.20 12.37 -9.57
N LEU A 244 -4.98 13.55 -8.99
CA LEU A 244 -4.01 13.76 -7.92
C LEU A 244 -4.70 14.36 -6.69
N ALA A 245 -4.60 13.69 -5.55
CA ALA A 245 -4.81 14.26 -4.23
C ALA A 245 -3.46 14.71 -3.65
N THR A 246 -3.46 15.87 -3.00
CA THR A 246 -2.26 16.43 -2.34
C THR A 246 -2.62 16.74 -0.89
N GLY A 247 -1.75 16.35 0.03
CA GLY A 247 -1.94 16.55 1.46
C GLY A 247 -1.96 18.02 1.89
N GLY A 248 -2.38 18.27 3.13
CA GLY A 248 -2.29 19.58 3.75
C GLY A 248 -0.85 19.98 4.07
N SER A 249 -0.66 21.25 4.46
CA SER A 249 0.66 21.78 4.85
C SER A 249 1.25 21.14 6.12
N ASP A 250 0.42 20.43 6.88
CA ASP A 250 0.78 19.60 8.03
C ASP A 250 1.48 18.29 7.61
N VAL A 251 0.98 17.62 6.57
CA VAL A 251 1.54 16.34 6.07
C VAL A 251 2.53 16.50 4.91
N LEU A 252 2.81 17.74 4.50
CA LEU A 252 3.82 18.11 3.49
C LEU A 252 5.05 18.79 4.11
N TYR A 253 5.40 18.42 5.34
CA TYR A 253 6.61 18.90 6.00
C TYR A 253 7.86 18.53 5.18
N GLY A 254 8.77 19.47 4.97
CA GLY A 254 9.90 19.30 4.05
C GLY A 254 9.57 19.41 2.54
N GLY A 255 8.28 19.54 2.18
CA GLY A 255 7.82 19.70 0.81
C GLY A 255 7.80 18.42 -0.03
N LEU A 256 7.53 18.58 -1.32
CA LEU A 256 7.55 17.50 -2.31
C LEU A 256 8.96 17.32 -2.90
N ALA A 257 9.44 16.08 -2.97
CA ALA A 257 10.78 15.72 -3.41
C ALA A 257 10.78 14.81 -4.64
N LYS A 258 11.66 15.10 -5.61
CA LYS A 258 11.77 14.31 -6.85
C LYS A 258 12.68 13.10 -6.66
N PRO A 259 12.29 11.92 -7.18
CA PRO A 259 13.10 10.71 -7.08
C PRO A 259 14.30 10.77 -8.06
N GLN A 260 15.30 9.93 -7.82
CA GLN A 260 16.61 9.99 -8.48
C GLN A 260 16.99 8.64 -9.12
N GLY A 261 17.58 8.71 -10.32
CA GLY A 261 17.97 7.54 -11.13
C GLY A 261 17.08 7.36 -12.37
N GLN A 262 16.81 6.10 -12.73
CA GLN A 262 15.95 5.66 -13.84
C GLN A 262 14.46 5.87 -13.55
N CYS A 263 14.10 7.02 -12.98
CA CYS A 263 12.77 7.29 -12.45
C CYS A 263 11.76 7.80 -13.49
N ALA A 264 12.18 8.00 -14.74
CA ALA A 264 11.31 8.45 -15.82
C ALA A 264 10.20 7.42 -16.12
N GLY A 265 8.97 7.72 -15.72
CA GLY A 265 7.78 6.97 -16.15
C GLY A 265 7.39 7.31 -17.59
N SER A 266 6.70 6.40 -18.27
CA SER A 266 6.15 6.62 -19.61
C SER A 266 4.73 7.18 -19.52
N SER A 267 4.44 8.33 -20.14
CA SER A 267 3.06 8.86 -20.28
C SER A 267 2.94 9.92 -21.37
N SER A 268 1.79 9.94 -22.05
CA SER A 268 1.36 11.08 -22.88
C SER A 268 0.36 11.99 -22.15
N LYS A 269 -0.28 11.48 -21.09
CA LYS A 269 -1.28 12.19 -20.27
C LYS A 269 -0.90 12.17 -18.79
N SER A 270 -0.26 13.24 -18.32
CA SER A 270 -0.08 13.52 -16.89
C SER A 270 -0.93 14.74 -16.52
N GLY A 271 -1.84 14.58 -15.55
CA GLY A 271 -2.76 15.65 -15.17
C GLY A 271 -2.05 16.84 -14.53
N ALA A 272 -2.27 18.05 -15.06
CA ALA A 272 -1.72 19.28 -14.49
C ALA A 272 -2.51 19.73 -13.26
N SER A 273 -1.83 19.91 -12.14
CA SER A 273 -2.42 20.36 -10.88
C SER A 273 -3.04 21.76 -10.99
N SER A 274 -4.34 21.89 -10.75
CA SER A 274 -5.05 23.17 -10.68
C SER A 274 -4.96 23.78 -9.27
N SER A 275 -3.82 24.42 -8.97
CA SER A 275 -3.64 25.20 -7.74
C SER A 275 -4.55 26.44 -7.72
N GLY A 276 -5.70 26.30 -7.04
CA GLY A 276 -6.69 27.37 -6.93
C GLY A 276 -6.14 28.61 -6.22
N SER A 277 -6.04 29.72 -6.95
CA SER A 277 -5.76 31.05 -6.39
C SER A 277 -6.81 32.04 -6.90
N SER A 278 -7.68 32.49 -5.99
CA SER A 278 -8.78 33.38 -6.31
C SER A 278 -8.31 34.82 -6.49
N SER A 279 -8.61 35.41 -7.64
CA SER A 279 -8.60 36.87 -7.83
C SER A 279 -9.73 37.29 -8.76
N SER A 280 -10.39 38.40 -8.43
CA SER A 280 -11.59 38.88 -9.13
C SER A 280 -11.23 39.89 -10.21
N GLY A 281 -11.74 39.70 -11.43
CA GLY A 281 -11.60 40.63 -12.55
C GLY A 281 -12.77 40.49 -13.52
N SER A 282 -13.42 41.61 -13.88
CA SER A 282 -14.73 41.58 -14.53
C SER A 282 -14.68 41.74 -16.05
N SER A 283 -15.43 40.87 -16.73
CA SER A 283 -16.21 41.14 -17.96
C SER A 283 -15.69 42.13 -19.02
N SER A 284 -15.53 41.61 -20.25
CA SER A 284 -16.02 42.32 -21.44
C SER A 284 -16.51 41.33 -22.50
N SER A 285 -17.58 41.68 -23.20
CA SER A 285 -18.31 40.81 -24.13
C SER A 285 -17.80 40.91 -25.58
N SER A 286 -17.94 39.83 -26.34
CA SER A 286 -18.34 39.91 -27.75
C SER A 286 -19.01 38.60 -28.19
N ALA A 287 -20.17 38.72 -28.81
CA ALA A 287 -20.88 37.61 -29.46
C ALA A 287 -20.79 37.77 -30.98
N SER A 288 -20.89 36.67 -31.71
CA SER A 288 -21.25 36.68 -33.13
C SER A 288 -21.89 35.36 -33.51
N SER A 289 -22.99 35.44 -34.25
CA SER A 289 -23.79 34.29 -34.69
C SER A 289 -23.83 34.24 -36.21
N SER A 290 -23.87 33.04 -36.77
CA SER A 290 -24.41 32.78 -38.11
C SER A 290 -24.98 31.36 -38.17
N THR A 291 -25.81 31.07 -39.17
CA THR A 291 -26.78 29.97 -39.11
C THR A 291 -27.00 29.34 -40.49
N THR A 292 -27.49 28.10 -40.52
CA THR A 292 -27.95 27.35 -41.73
C THR A 292 -26.80 26.96 -42.69
N VAL A 293 -26.92 25.97 -43.60
CA VAL A 293 -28.09 25.39 -44.29
C VAL A 293 -28.04 23.86 -44.33
N ALA A 294 -29.20 23.20 -44.24
CA ALA A 294 -29.36 21.76 -44.38
C ALA A 294 -29.64 21.32 -45.84
N LYS A 295 -29.39 20.05 -46.18
CA LYS A 295 -29.89 19.46 -47.44
C LYS A 295 -30.22 17.97 -47.30
N THR A 296 -31.41 17.60 -47.73
CA THR A 296 -31.97 16.23 -47.70
C THR A 296 -32.44 15.83 -49.09
N SER A 297 -32.20 14.58 -49.51
CA SER A 297 -32.91 13.78 -50.54
C SER A 297 -32.02 12.57 -50.91
N SER A 298 -32.41 11.31 -50.70
CA SER A 298 -33.33 10.47 -51.53
C SER A 298 -32.63 9.83 -52.75
N ALA A 299 -32.84 8.56 -53.13
CA ALA A 299 -33.62 7.45 -52.55
C ALA A 299 -33.22 6.07 -53.15
N ALA A 300 -33.70 4.97 -52.54
CA ALA A 300 -33.98 3.60 -53.06
C ALA A 300 -32.90 2.79 -53.84
N GLY A 301 -32.81 1.45 -53.72
CA GLY A 301 -33.52 0.49 -52.85
C GLY A 301 -33.45 -0.98 -53.39
N ILE A 302 -33.90 -1.96 -52.56
CA ILE A 302 -34.37 -3.38 -52.83
C ILE A 302 -33.69 -4.28 -53.91
N PHE A 303 -33.60 -5.61 -53.81
CA PHE A 303 -34.07 -6.66 -52.86
C PHE A 303 -32.84 -7.42 -52.25
N ALA A 304 -32.77 -8.68 -51.80
CA ALA A 304 -33.65 -9.88 -51.68
C ALA A 304 -33.13 -10.75 -50.49
N GLU A 305 -33.96 -11.32 -49.62
CA GLU A 305 -34.57 -12.69 -49.60
C GLU A 305 -33.64 -13.93 -49.49
N ALA A 306 -34.13 -14.95 -48.79
CA ALA A 306 -33.40 -16.13 -48.28
C ALA A 306 -33.71 -17.42 -49.06
N PRO A 307 -33.28 -18.61 -48.56
CA PRO A 307 -34.30 -19.44 -47.89
C PRO A 307 -33.82 -20.22 -46.64
N SER A 308 -34.79 -20.84 -45.97
CA SER A 308 -34.66 -21.63 -44.74
C SER A 308 -34.29 -23.10 -44.99
N SER A 309 -33.74 -23.78 -43.97
CA SER A 309 -34.01 -25.20 -43.70
C SER A 309 -33.73 -25.57 -42.24
N ALA A 310 -34.67 -26.25 -41.60
CA ALA A 310 -34.48 -27.01 -40.37
C ALA A 310 -34.70 -28.51 -40.65
N PRO A 311 -34.25 -29.39 -39.76
CA PRO A 311 -35.26 -30.24 -39.11
C PRO A 311 -35.01 -30.45 -37.61
N ALA A 312 -36.02 -30.98 -36.92
CA ALA A 312 -35.94 -31.35 -35.51
C ALA A 312 -36.29 -32.84 -35.30
N VAL A 313 -35.65 -33.47 -34.32
CA VAL A 313 -36.16 -34.63 -33.55
C VAL A 313 -35.51 -34.63 -32.16
N ALA A 314 -36.17 -35.22 -31.18
CA ALA A 314 -35.85 -35.07 -29.76
C ALA A 314 -35.14 -36.28 -29.14
N ALA A 315 -34.37 -36.04 -28.07
CA ALA A 315 -34.07 -37.04 -27.04
C ALA A 315 -33.68 -36.37 -25.70
N ALA A 316 -34.30 -36.83 -24.61
CA ALA A 316 -33.92 -36.61 -23.22
C ALA A 316 -34.64 -37.69 -22.36
N PRO A 317 -34.21 -37.98 -21.12
CA PRO A 317 -33.05 -37.47 -20.38
C PRO A 317 -32.06 -38.58 -19.97
N ALA A 318 -30.95 -38.21 -19.33
CA ALA A 318 -30.19 -39.10 -18.44
C ALA A 318 -29.59 -38.29 -17.29
N ALA A 319 -29.99 -38.59 -16.04
CA ALA A 319 -29.40 -38.01 -14.85
C ALA A 319 -28.22 -38.87 -14.38
N VAL A 320 -27.07 -38.24 -14.07
CA VAL A 320 -25.91 -38.92 -13.50
C VAL A 320 -25.87 -38.75 -11.98
N THR A 321 -26.52 -39.67 -11.27
CA THR A 321 -26.31 -39.86 -9.83
C THR A 321 -24.97 -40.56 -9.59
N SER A 322 -23.93 -39.80 -9.22
CA SER A 322 -22.73 -40.38 -8.62
C SER A 322 -22.98 -40.64 -7.12
N ALA A 323 -22.59 -41.82 -6.64
CA ALA A 323 -23.00 -42.32 -5.34
C ALA A 323 -22.33 -41.59 -4.16
N ALA A 324 -23.09 -41.35 -3.09
CA ALA A 324 -22.50 -41.18 -1.77
C ALA A 324 -21.92 -42.52 -1.31
N GLN A 325 -20.69 -42.51 -0.80
CA GLN A 325 -20.06 -43.69 -0.22
C GLN A 325 -19.93 -43.48 1.29
N GLU A 326 -20.64 -44.30 2.08
CA GLU A 326 -20.46 -44.33 3.53
C GLU A 326 -19.02 -44.74 3.88
N VAL A 327 -18.42 -44.01 4.80
CA VAL A 327 -17.24 -44.45 5.56
C VAL A 327 -17.62 -44.36 7.03
N ALA A 328 -17.47 -45.47 7.75
CA ALA A 328 -18.11 -45.68 9.03
C ALA A 328 -17.61 -44.74 10.15
N THR A 329 -18.54 -44.31 11.01
CA THR A 329 -18.24 -43.65 12.27
C THR A 329 -17.44 -44.58 13.19
N SER A 330 -16.15 -44.29 13.39
CA SER A 330 -15.33 -44.95 14.41
C SER A 330 -15.26 -44.08 15.66
N ALA A 331 -15.90 -44.51 16.75
CA ALA A 331 -15.99 -43.74 17.98
C ALA A 331 -14.68 -43.82 18.78
N VAL A 332 -13.92 -42.72 18.80
CA VAL A 332 -12.73 -42.60 19.65
C VAL A 332 -13.18 -42.29 21.08
N GLN A 333 -12.78 -43.13 22.03
CA GLN A 333 -13.17 -43.01 23.44
C GLN A 333 -12.46 -41.83 24.12
N ALA A 334 -13.20 -41.05 24.90
CA ALA A 334 -12.65 -39.93 25.67
C ALA A 334 -11.92 -40.44 26.93
N THR A 335 -10.62 -40.66 26.84
CA THR A 335 -9.78 -41.04 27.99
C THR A 335 -9.49 -39.82 28.87
N THR A 336 -10.16 -39.71 30.02
CA THR A 336 -10.02 -38.60 30.97
C THR A 336 -8.65 -38.61 31.67
N LEU A 337 -7.68 -37.88 31.13
CA LEU A 337 -6.38 -37.65 31.79
C LEU A 337 -6.47 -36.51 32.81
N VAL A 338 -6.57 -36.87 34.10
CA VAL A 338 -6.62 -35.93 35.22
C VAL A 338 -5.22 -35.41 35.55
N THR A 339 -4.75 -34.42 34.79
CA THR A 339 -3.52 -33.69 35.11
C THR A 339 -3.77 -32.76 36.30
N LYS A 340 -3.03 -32.94 37.40
CA LYS A 340 -3.09 -32.03 38.55
C LYS A 340 -2.61 -30.63 38.14
N VAL A 341 -3.47 -29.62 38.32
CA VAL A 341 -3.04 -28.21 38.26
C VAL A 341 -2.16 -27.92 39.47
N GLN A 342 -0.87 -27.70 39.24
CA GLN A 342 0.01 -27.05 40.23
C GLN A 342 -0.11 -25.54 40.06
N THR A 343 -0.67 -24.88 41.07
CA THR A 343 -0.73 -23.42 41.14
C THR A 343 0.66 -22.84 41.44
N SER A 344 1.39 -22.45 40.40
CA SER A 344 2.42 -21.42 40.55
C SER A 344 1.74 -20.06 40.72
N ALA A 345 2.24 -19.23 41.63
CA ALA A 345 1.72 -17.88 41.81
C ALA A 345 2.10 -17.03 40.60
N ALA A 346 1.14 -16.30 40.02
CA ALA A 346 1.42 -15.33 38.99
C ALA A 346 2.23 -14.17 39.58
N ALA A 347 3.46 -13.95 39.09
CA ALA A 347 4.13 -12.67 39.29
C ALA A 347 3.31 -11.59 38.58
N ALA A 348 3.04 -10.48 39.28
CA ALA A 348 2.25 -9.39 38.70
C ALA A 348 3.00 -8.79 37.51
N ALA A 349 2.33 -8.71 36.35
CA ALA A 349 2.83 -7.90 35.24
C ALA A 349 2.87 -6.42 35.70
N PRO A 350 3.93 -5.67 35.37
CA PRO A 350 3.92 -4.23 35.59
C PRO A 350 2.79 -3.60 34.77
N ALA A 351 2.10 -2.62 35.34
CA ALA A 351 1.07 -1.88 34.63
C ALA A 351 1.69 -1.13 33.44
N ALA A 352 1.00 -1.12 32.29
CA ALA A 352 1.41 -0.30 31.16
C ALA A 352 1.27 1.18 31.52
N THR A 353 2.39 1.90 31.60
CA THR A 353 2.37 3.36 31.78
C THR A 353 1.74 4.03 30.55
N GLN A 354 0.92 5.05 30.79
CA GLN A 354 0.30 5.85 29.73
C GLN A 354 1.36 6.59 28.91
N VAL A 355 1.35 6.40 27.59
CA VAL A 355 2.20 7.16 26.65
C VAL A 355 1.59 8.56 26.51
N GLY A 356 2.26 9.56 27.09
CA GLY A 356 1.61 10.80 27.53
C GLY A 356 1.88 12.05 26.69
N GLY A 357 0.80 12.67 26.20
CA GLY A 357 0.78 14.08 25.80
C GLY A 357 1.25 14.39 24.38
N VAL A 358 0.99 15.62 23.94
CA VAL A 358 1.62 16.20 22.73
C VAL A 358 3.02 16.71 23.08
N GLY A 359 3.98 16.57 22.16
CA GLY A 359 5.37 16.91 22.42
C GLY A 359 5.57 18.38 22.81
N GLU A 360 6.29 18.62 23.91
CA GLU A 360 6.54 19.96 24.42
C GLU A 360 7.77 20.58 23.75
N ALA A 361 7.70 21.88 23.44
CA ALA A 361 8.85 22.64 22.96
C ALA A 361 9.83 22.86 24.13
N ASN A 362 11.07 22.39 24.00
CA ASN A 362 12.01 22.32 25.10
C ASN A 362 13.35 22.99 24.73
N SER A 363 13.82 23.93 25.56
CA SER A 363 15.08 24.66 25.34
C SER A 363 16.35 23.80 25.28
N SER A 364 16.29 22.53 25.67
CA SER A 364 17.38 21.55 25.52
C SER A 364 17.35 20.80 24.19
N CYS A 365 16.35 21.02 23.33
CA CYS A 365 16.30 20.52 21.96
C CYS A 365 16.38 21.69 20.98
N THR A 366 17.28 21.58 20.00
CA THR A 366 17.60 22.59 18.99
C THR A 366 18.06 21.89 17.71
N ASP A 367 18.09 22.61 16.59
CA ASP A 367 18.61 22.09 15.32
C ASP A 367 20.07 21.59 15.40
N ALA A 368 20.83 22.06 16.41
CA ALA A 368 22.22 21.65 16.65
C ALA A 368 22.34 20.31 17.41
N ASN A 369 21.25 19.77 17.95
CA ASN A 369 21.20 18.46 18.61
C ASN A 369 19.97 17.62 18.22
N ASP A 370 19.47 17.84 17.00
CA ASP A 370 18.45 17.02 16.35
C ASP A 370 18.85 15.53 16.34
N GLY A 371 17.88 14.63 16.54
CA GLY A 371 18.11 13.18 16.65
C GLY A 371 18.81 12.69 17.92
N GLN A 372 19.26 13.57 18.83
CA GLN A 372 19.91 13.17 20.08
C GLN A 372 18.90 12.86 21.19
N VAL A 373 19.29 11.97 22.12
CA VAL A 373 18.47 11.66 23.30
C VAL A 373 18.61 12.78 24.35
N ILE A 374 17.48 13.37 24.72
CA ILE A 374 17.34 14.35 25.80
C ILE A 374 16.82 13.63 27.06
N CYS A 375 17.42 13.90 28.22
CA CYS A 375 16.97 13.36 29.49
C CYS A 375 16.14 14.39 30.26
N ASN A 376 14.95 14.01 30.75
CA ASN A 376 14.16 14.80 31.69
C ASN A 376 14.30 14.19 33.09
N GLY A 377 15.34 14.63 33.82
CA GLY A 377 15.81 13.92 35.01
C GLY A 377 16.36 12.53 34.67
N GLU A 378 16.42 11.63 35.66
CA GLU A 378 16.92 10.26 35.47
C GLU A 378 15.82 9.26 35.05
N SER A 379 14.55 9.59 35.27
CA SER A 379 13.41 8.68 35.01
C SER A 379 12.79 8.79 33.62
N GLN A 380 13.12 9.82 32.83
CA GLN A 380 12.52 10.04 31.51
C GLN A 380 13.56 10.39 30.44
N TYR A 381 13.28 9.96 29.22
CA TYR A 381 14.05 10.27 28.03
C TYR A 381 13.14 10.59 26.85
N GLY A 382 13.67 11.31 25.87
CA GLY A 382 13.00 11.55 24.60
C GLY A 382 14.03 11.77 23.50
N LEU A 383 13.62 11.67 22.24
CA LEU A 383 14.44 12.10 21.10
C LEU A 383 14.14 13.56 20.80
N CYS A 384 15.18 14.36 20.59
CA CYS A 384 15.04 15.71 20.05
C CYS A 384 14.65 15.60 18.57
N ASN A 385 13.56 16.25 18.20
CA ASN A 385 13.13 16.46 16.82
C ASN A 385 12.79 17.95 16.65
N ARG A 386 13.73 18.71 16.08
CA ARG A 386 13.57 20.09 15.61
C ARG A 386 12.89 21.05 16.60
N GLY A 387 13.40 21.06 17.83
CA GLY A 387 12.93 21.90 18.94
C GLY A 387 11.90 21.24 19.88
N TYR A 388 11.35 20.09 19.49
CA TYR A 388 10.37 19.34 20.28
C TYR A 388 10.97 18.06 20.86
N VAL A 389 10.47 17.65 22.03
CA VAL A 389 10.82 16.36 22.63
C VAL A 389 9.55 15.66 23.11
N TYR A 390 9.41 14.39 22.74
CA TYR A 390 8.42 13.49 23.35
C TYR A 390 9.08 12.72 24.49
N PHE A 391 8.69 12.99 25.73
CA PHE A 391 9.24 12.29 26.89
C PHE A 391 8.46 11.02 27.21
N GLN A 392 9.20 9.93 27.41
CA GLN A 392 8.70 8.64 27.86
C GLN A 392 9.56 8.12 29.01
N ASP A 393 8.97 7.30 29.87
CA ASP A 393 9.66 6.74 31.03
C ASP A 393 10.77 5.77 30.59
N VAL A 394 11.87 5.76 31.33
CA VAL A 394 12.93 4.75 31.16
C VAL A 394 12.43 3.38 31.64
N ALA A 395 12.88 2.30 30.98
CA ALA A 395 12.53 0.95 31.39
C ALA A 395 13.01 0.64 32.83
N ALA A 396 12.30 -0.25 33.53
CA ALA A 396 12.63 -0.61 34.91
C ALA A 396 14.08 -1.14 35.03
N GLY A 397 14.88 -0.51 35.90
CA GLY A 397 16.32 -0.80 36.05
C GLY A 397 17.24 0.03 35.14
N MET A 398 16.70 0.98 34.38
CA MET A 398 17.46 1.95 33.58
C MET A 398 17.33 3.38 34.15
N VAL A 399 18.22 4.28 33.74
CA VAL A 399 18.17 5.73 33.98
C VAL A 399 18.62 6.49 32.74
N CYS A 400 18.08 7.69 32.49
CA CYS A 400 18.60 8.60 31.49
C CYS A 400 19.68 9.50 32.12
N LYS A 401 20.91 9.44 31.60
CA LYS A 401 22.04 10.21 32.13
C LYS A 401 22.97 10.64 30.99
N ASN A 402 23.34 11.93 30.98
CA ASN A 402 24.24 12.52 29.99
C ASN A 402 23.83 12.24 28.53
N GLY A 403 22.52 12.35 28.23
CA GLY A 403 21.96 12.13 26.89
C GLY A 403 21.97 10.67 26.43
N LYS A 404 21.92 9.71 27.36
CA LYS A 404 21.90 8.27 27.08
C LYS A 404 21.02 7.54 28.10
N VAL A 405 20.27 6.53 27.66
CA VAL A 405 19.61 5.58 28.58
C VAL A 405 20.61 4.46 28.90
N VAL A 406 20.89 4.27 30.18
CA VAL A 406 21.89 3.32 30.71
C VAL A 406 21.30 2.52 31.87
N GLY A 407 21.89 1.38 32.22
CA GLY A 407 21.48 0.64 33.42
C GLY A 407 21.72 1.44 34.71
N ALA A 408 20.79 1.38 35.65
CA ALA A 408 20.99 1.89 37.00
C ALA A 408 22.08 1.06 37.71
N GLN A 409 23.02 1.74 38.37
CA GLN A 409 24.12 1.14 39.16
C GLN A 409 23.90 1.32 40.66
#